data_AF-A0A4Y9ZYV2-F1
#
_entry.id   AF-A0A4Y9ZYV2-F1
#
_cell.length_a   1.000
_cell.length_b   1.000
_cell.length_c   1.000
_cell.angle_alpha   90.00
_cell.angle_beta   90.00
_cell.angle_gamma   90.00
#
_symmetry.space_group_name_H-M   'P 1'
#
loop_
_entity.id
_entity.type
_entity.pdbx_description
1 polymer ?
#
loop_
_entity_poly.entity_id
_entity_poly.type
_entity_poly.pdbx_seq_one_letter_code
_entity_poly.pdbx_strand_id
1 'polypeptide(L)'
;MRFIPTFVKALASASVLSSVALPAAGRALVQHHEPRALLDVCAAIDLNAIVNLLPLGIDLGAIAGLDICLCLSALPLSITADVHLQALVNLLGLADVNALLNLLINTGPGSKHCKYPPGATPICQTNDPCGFQCPFPLKKEGDQCVCAPPYSECNGKCGLFPKGCGSSSVPRSKRDLKMLLSARGGPTTLEEALATCKTGESVCGSNAKPGWECINTQKNLESCGGCAVPNPFESAAPGVDCATIRDVSSVQCTRAPARC
;
A
#
# COMPACT_ATOMS: atom_id res chain seq x y z
N MET A 1 64.67 15.38 -64.19
CA MET A 1 64.14 14.58 -65.33
C MET A 1 63.74 13.20 -64.83
N ARG A 2 62.69 12.61 -65.45
CA ARG A 2 62.00 11.31 -65.18
C ARG A 2 60.77 11.46 -64.27
N PHE A 3 59.55 11.69 -64.77
CA PHE A 3 58.58 10.84 -65.53
C PHE A 3 58.00 9.63 -64.75
N ILE A 4 56.79 9.84 -64.15
CA ILE A 4 55.47 9.13 -64.26
C ILE A 4 55.53 7.60 -64.54
N PRO A 5 54.75 6.68 -63.86
CA PRO A 5 53.27 6.71 -63.86
C PRO A 5 52.46 6.23 -62.64
N THR A 6 51.21 6.72 -62.68
CA THR A 6 49.93 6.28 -62.11
C THR A 6 49.69 4.78 -61.97
N PHE A 7 49.01 4.38 -60.88
CA PHE A 7 48.09 3.24 -60.88
C PHE A 7 46.81 3.53 -60.09
N VAL A 8 45.69 3.41 -60.81
CA VAL A 8 44.30 3.48 -60.39
C VAL A 8 43.96 2.26 -59.52
N LYS A 9 43.24 2.45 -58.40
CA LYS A 9 42.47 1.36 -57.77
C LYS A 9 41.07 1.83 -57.37
N ALA A 10 40.11 0.98 -57.74
CA ALA A 10 38.69 1.20 -57.78
C ALA A 10 38.04 1.27 -56.39
N LEU A 11 37.05 2.15 -56.26
CA LEU A 11 36.10 2.18 -55.15
C LEU A 11 35.01 1.14 -55.42
N ALA A 12 34.95 0.10 -54.60
CA ALA A 12 33.82 -0.83 -54.56
C ALA A 12 32.84 -0.35 -53.47
N SER A 13 31.67 0.10 -53.90
CA SER A 13 30.56 0.53 -53.05
C SER A 13 29.87 -0.71 -52.46
N ALA A 14 30.03 -0.94 -51.16
CA ALA A 14 29.27 -1.96 -50.42
C ALA A 14 28.06 -1.29 -49.75
N SER A 15 26.86 -1.56 -50.28
CA SER A 15 25.59 -1.13 -49.68
C SER A 15 25.25 -2.06 -48.51
N VAL A 16 25.45 -1.59 -47.28
CA VAL A 16 24.99 -2.28 -46.06
C VAL A 16 23.52 -1.95 -45.83
N LEU A 17 22.64 -2.93 -46.05
CA LEU A 17 21.24 -2.87 -45.63
C LEU A 17 21.17 -3.12 -44.12
N SER A 18 21.20 -2.04 -43.33
CA SER A 18 20.89 -2.08 -41.90
C SER A 18 19.39 -2.19 -41.70
N SER A 19 18.90 -3.39 -41.38
CA SER A 19 17.55 -3.62 -40.86
C SER A 19 17.43 -3.03 -39.45
N VAL A 20 16.81 -1.86 -39.35
CA VAL A 20 16.44 -1.23 -38.06
C VAL A 20 15.25 -1.98 -37.48
N ALA A 21 15.52 -2.88 -36.54
CA ALA A 21 14.49 -3.42 -35.66
C ALA A 21 14.04 -2.31 -34.69
N LEU A 22 12.79 -1.85 -34.82
CA LEU A 22 12.20 -0.97 -33.81
C LEU A 22 12.12 -1.73 -32.48
N PRO A 23 12.69 -1.21 -31.38
CA PRO A 23 12.45 -1.78 -30.07
C PRO A 23 10.96 -1.61 -29.76
N ALA A 24 10.28 -2.74 -29.53
CA ALA A 24 8.95 -2.74 -28.97
C ALA A 24 9.02 -1.95 -27.66
N ALA A 25 8.32 -0.81 -27.61
CA ALA A 25 8.17 0.00 -26.42
C ALA A 25 7.37 -0.79 -25.37
N GLY A 26 8.07 -1.67 -24.65
CA GLY A 26 7.56 -2.26 -23.42
C GLY A 26 7.24 -1.10 -22.48
N ARG A 27 5.95 -0.90 -22.19
CA ARG A 27 5.53 0.01 -21.13
C ARG A 27 6.16 -0.49 -19.85
N ALA A 28 7.19 0.22 -19.37
CA ALA A 28 7.77 -0.02 -18.06
C ALA A 28 6.63 0.07 -17.04
N LEU A 29 6.32 -1.05 -16.40
CA LEU A 29 5.45 -1.05 -15.23
C LEU A 29 6.20 -0.24 -14.17
N VAL A 30 5.75 1.00 -13.95
CA VAL A 30 6.20 1.81 -12.83
C VAL A 30 5.74 1.07 -11.57
N GLN A 31 6.61 0.23 -11.03
CA GLN A 31 6.36 -0.42 -9.75
C GLN A 31 6.23 0.68 -8.71
N HIS A 32 5.07 0.74 -8.07
CA HIS A 32 4.84 1.67 -6.97
C HIS A 32 5.77 1.24 -5.84
N HIS A 33 6.83 2.01 -5.63
CA HIS A 33 7.73 1.79 -4.52
C HIS A 33 7.06 2.37 -3.28
N GLU A 34 6.57 1.49 -2.40
CA GLU A 34 5.99 1.90 -1.15
C GLU A 34 7.05 2.68 -0.35
N PRO A 35 6.75 3.90 0.12
CA PRO A 35 7.66 4.62 1.00
C PRO A 35 7.95 3.74 2.21
N ARG A 36 9.23 3.49 2.49
CA ARG A 36 9.60 2.70 3.67
C ARG A 36 9.02 3.40 4.89
N ALA A 37 8.44 2.62 5.80
CA ALA A 37 7.96 3.12 7.07
C ALA A 37 9.06 3.97 7.72
N LEU A 38 8.73 5.23 8.02
CA LEU A 38 9.68 6.16 8.63
C LEU A 38 9.95 5.63 10.04
N LEU A 39 11.16 5.09 10.25
CA LEU A 39 11.64 4.68 11.55
C LEU A 39 12.30 5.89 12.19
N ASP A 40 11.78 6.34 13.31
CA ASP A 40 12.33 7.46 14.06
C ASP A 40 12.55 7.07 15.53
N VAL A 41 13.34 7.85 16.24
CA VAL A 41 13.50 7.71 17.69
C VAL A 41 13.00 9.00 18.31
N CYS A 42 11.98 8.87 19.16
CA CYS A 42 11.35 9.99 19.82
C CYS A 42 11.36 9.78 21.33
N ALA A 43 11.50 10.87 22.08
CA ALA A 43 11.50 10.84 23.52
C ALA A 43 10.73 12.04 24.08
N ALA A 44 9.95 11.79 25.13
CA ALA A 44 9.51 12.84 26.04
C ALA A 44 10.67 13.17 26.98
N ILE A 45 11.12 14.42 26.96
CA ILE A 45 12.26 14.92 27.71
C ILE A 45 11.72 15.91 28.75
N ASP A 46 11.92 15.54 30.01
CA ASP A 46 11.73 16.45 31.13
C ASP A 46 12.98 17.33 31.26
N LEU A 47 12.84 18.62 30.96
CA LEU A 47 13.97 19.56 31.02
C LEU A 47 14.49 19.76 32.45
N ASN A 48 13.71 19.47 33.48
CA ASN A 48 14.17 19.51 34.87
C ASN A 48 15.28 18.47 35.12
N ALA A 49 15.21 17.32 34.45
CA ALA A 49 16.23 16.28 34.56
C ALA A 49 17.56 16.74 33.94
N ILE A 50 17.52 17.58 32.89
CA ILE A 50 18.71 18.13 32.24
C ILE A 50 19.42 19.14 33.12
N VAL A 51 18.65 20.02 33.78
CA VAL A 51 19.21 21.05 34.67
C VAL A 51 20.05 20.41 35.78
N ASN A 52 19.63 19.27 36.31
CA ASN A 52 20.38 18.52 37.34
C ASN A 52 21.63 17.81 36.80
N LEU A 53 21.71 17.55 35.50
CA LEU A 53 22.87 16.91 34.84
C LEU A 53 23.97 17.91 34.47
N LEU A 54 23.64 19.20 34.37
CA LEU A 54 24.62 20.25 34.10
C LEU A 54 25.38 20.59 35.38
N PRO A 55 26.71 20.45 35.43
CA PRO A 55 27.50 20.71 36.64
C PRO A 55 27.62 22.20 37.00
N LEU A 56 26.83 23.09 36.36
CA LEU A 56 27.07 24.53 36.36
C LEU A 56 26.36 25.30 37.47
N GLY A 57 25.47 24.68 38.27
CA GLY A 57 24.80 25.38 39.39
C GLY A 57 24.01 26.63 38.96
N ILE A 58 23.65 26.72 37.68
CA ILE A 58 22.91 27.85 37.12
C ILE A 58 21.43 27.61 37.43
N ASP A 59 20.82 28.57 38.13
CA ASP A 59 19.39 28.57 38.39
C ASP A 59 18.63 28.80 37.08
N LEU A 60 18.23 27.70 36.48
CA LEU A 60 17.51 27.62 35.22
C LEU A 60 15.98 27.62 35.47
N GLY A 61 15.51 28.35 36.49
CA GLY A 61 14.08 28.44 36.84
C GLY A 61 13.14 28.87 35.69
N ALA A 62 13.67 29.48 34.62
CA ALA A 62 12.91 29.83 33.42
C ALA A 62 12.62 28.65 32.45
N ILE A 63 13.28 27.50 32.62
CA ILE A 63 13.03 26.26 31.87
C ILE A 63 12.49 25.13 32.76
N ALA A 64 12.31 25.42 34.05
CA ALA A 64 11.76 24.45 34.99
C ALA A 64 10.29 24.16 34.70
N GLY A 65 9.94 22.87 34.62
CA GLY A 65 8.57 22.39 34.40
C GLY A 65 8.16 22.21 32.93
N LEU A 66 9.08 22.34 31.98
CA LEU A 66 8.76 22.11 30.57
C LEU A 66 9.07 20.66 30.15
N ASP A 67 8.02 19.92 29.85
CA ASP A 67 8.13 18.62 29.19
C ASP A 67 8.03 18.82 27.68
N ILE A 68 9.10 18.50 26.96
CA ILE A 68 9.13 18.59 25.50
C ILE A 68 9.27 17.22 24.88
N CYS A 69 8.50 16.95 23.83
CA CYS A 69 8.64 15.72 23.05
C CYS A 69 9.41 16.01 21.77
N LEU A 70 10.54 15.32 21.58
CA LEU A 70 11.43 15.51 20.44
C LEU A 70 11.74 14.19 19.75
N CYS A 71 11.88 14.25 18.43
CA CYS A 71 12.32 13.14 17.59
C CYS A 71 13.65 13.47 16.92
N LEU A 72 14.50 12.46 16.68
CA LEU A 72 15.80 12.66 16.03
C LEU A 72 15.67 13.29 14.64
N SER A 73 14.66 12.88 13.86
CA SER A 73 14.46 13.43 12.51
C SER A 73 14.12 14.93 12.49
N ALA A 74 13.65 15.48 13.60
CA ALA A 74 13.27 16.88 13.71
C ALA A 74 14.44 17.78 14.18
N LEU A 75 15.56 17.19 14.62
CA LEU A 75 16.76 17.93 14.95
C LEU A 75 17.54 18.32 13.68
N PRO A 76 18.10 19.54 13.59
CA PRO A 76 18.12 20.58 14.62
C PRO A 76 16.95 21.58 14.53
N LEU A 77 16.02 21.40 13.59
CA LEU A 77 14.94 22.37 13.34
C LEU A 77 14.10 22.65 14.58
N SER A 78 13.81 21.64 15.39
CA SER A 78 13.09 21.79 16.67
C SER A 78 13.81 22.70 17.66
N ILE A 79 15.15 22.72 17.67
CA ILE A 79 15.95 23.59 18.56
C ILE A 79 15.75 25.06 18.18
N THR A 80 15.69 25.35 16.89
CA THR A 80 15.51 26.72 16.40
C THR A 80 14.08 27.23 16.55
N ALA A 81 13.09 26.34 16.53
CA ALA A 81 11.68 26.68 16.63
C ALA A 81 11.21 26.91 18.08
N ASP A 82 11.90 26.32 19.05
CA ASP A 82 11.54 26.39 20.46
C ASP A 82 12.36 27.46 21.22
N VAL A 83 11.66 28.39 21.87
CA VAL A 83 12.29 29.51 22.59
C VAL A 83 13.08 29.08 23.82
N HIS A 84 12.70 27.97 24.45
CA HIS A 84 13.37 27.43 25.64
C HIS A 84 14.65 26.71 25.25
N LEU A 85 14.62 25.94 24.15
CA LEU A 85 15.82 25.34 23.58
C LEU A 85 16.79 26.40 23.05
N GLN A 86 16.30 27.51 22.50
CA GLN A 86 17.19 28.63 22.13
C GLN A 86 17.93 29.24 23.33
N ALA A 87 17.30 29.32 24.50
CA ALA A 87 17.98 29.80 25.71
C ALA A 87 19.15 28.87 26.10
N LEU A 88 18.96 27.56 26.00
CA LEU A 88 20.03 26.56 26.16
C LEU A 88 21.12 26.72 25.11
N VAL A 89 20.76 26.98 23.86
CA VAL A 89 21.73 27.22 22.77
C VAL A 89 22.56 28.47 23.03
N ASN A 90 21.98 29.54 23.55
CA ASN A 90 22.72 30.76 23.88
C ASN A 90 23.73 30.55 25.02
N LEU A 91 23.49 29.57 25.89
CA LEU A 91 24.36 29.26 27.03
C LEU A 91 25.46 28.26 26.69
N LEU A 92 25.11 27.16 26.02
CA LEU A 92 25.99 26.02 25.77
C LEU A 92 26.50 25.98 24.32
N GLY A 93 25.85 26.66 23.39
CA GLY A 93 26.10 26.54 21.97
C GLY A 93 25.26 25.44 21.31
N LEU A 94 24.98 25.62 20.01
CA LEU A 94 24.10 24.73 19.25
C LEU A 94 24.64 23.30 19.16
N ALA A 95 25.95 23.14 19.02
CA ALA A 95 26.58 21.83 18.88
C ALA A 95 26.39 20.98 20.15
N ASP A 96 26.61 21.58 21.32
CA ASP A 96 26.51 20.88 22.60
C ASP A 96 25.07 20.57 22.96
N VAL A 97 24.12 21.49 22.72
CA VAL A 97 22.69 21.21 22.89
C VAL A 97 22.23 20.10 21.97
N ASN A 98 22.66 20.10 20.70
CA ASN A 98 22.29 19.05 19.76
C ASN A 98 22.90 17.70 20.16
N ALA A 99 24.16 17.65 20.62
CA ALA A 99 24.79 16.42 21.10
C ALA A 99 24.09 15.87 22.35
N LEU A 100 23.74 16.75 23.29
CA LEU A 100 23.02 16.41 24.52
C LEU A 100 21.61 15.87 24.21
N LEU A 101 20.85 16.56 23.36
CA LEU A 101 19.51 16.11 22.96
C LEU A 101 19.57 14.79 22.18
N ASN A 102 20.54 14.63 21.27
CA ASN A 102 20.75 13.35 20.59
C ASN A 102 21.02 12.21 21.59
N LEU A 103 21.88 12.44 22.58
CA LEU A 103 22.14 11.45 23.62
C LEU A 103 20.87 11.11 24.41
N LEU A 104 20.16 12.13 24.89
CA LEU A 104 18.93 11.94 25.67
C LEU A 104 17.81 11.25 24.89
N ILE A 105 17.64 11.58 23.60
CA ILE A 105 16.64 10.91 22.76
C ILE A 105 17.02 9.44 22.54
N ASN A 106 18.31 9.10 22.43
CA ASN A 106 18.75 7.72 22.20
C ASN A 106 18.81 6.87 23.48
N THR A 107 19.08 7.47 24.64
CA THR A 107 19.35 6.71 25.88
C THR A 107 18.41 7.04 27.04
N GLY A 108 17.55 8.04 26.88
CA GLY A 108 16.64 8.48 27.93
C GLY A 108 15.56 7.45 28.25
N PRO A 109 15.05 7.40 29.50
CA PRO A 109 14.04 6.44 29.93
C PRO A 109 12.69 6.58 29.20
N GLY A 110 12.44 7.74 28.57
CA GLY A 110 11.26 8.02 27.74
C GLY A 110 11.44 7.76 26.25
N SER A 111 12.60 7.23 25.83
CA SER A 111 12.92 6.98 24.42
C SER A 111 12.14 5.80 23.85
N LYS A 112 11.58 5.97 22.66
CA LYS A 112 10.89 4.93 21.89
C LYS A 112 11.29 4.96 20.43
N HIS A 113 11.48 3.78 19.86
CA HIS A 113 11.56 3.60 18.41
C HIS A 113 10.16 3.63 17.82
N CYS A 114 9.86 4.70 17.09
CA CYS A 114 8.56 4.94 16.52
C CYS A 114 8.51 4.42 15.08
N LYS A 115 7.46 3.63 14.80
CA LYS A 115 7.16 3.14 13.46
C LYS A 115 5.80 3.68 13.06
N TYR A 116 5.78 4.54 12.05
CA TYR A 116 4.55 5.18 11.59
C TYR A 116 3.92 4.43 10.42
N PRO A 117 2.58 4.35 10.35
CA PRO A 117 1.90 3.75 9.22
C PRO A 117 2.06 4.64 7.96
N PRO A 118 1.91 4.06 6.75
CA PRO A 118 1.98 4.82 5.51
C PRO A 118 1.01 6.01 5.49
N GLY A 119 1.50 7.15 5.02
CA GLY A 119 0.69 8.38 4.90
C GLY A 119 0.39 9.11 6.22
N ALA A 120 0.89 8.62 7.36
CA ALA A 120 0.77 9.32 8.63
C ALA A 120 1.77 10.48 8.75
N THR A 121 1.35 11.51 9.47
CA THR A 121 2.23 12.58 9.96
C THR A 121 2.59 12.30 11.42
N PRO A 122 3.89 12.19 11.76
CA PRO A 122 4.30 11.96 13.14
C PRO A 122 3.94 13.16 14.03
N ILE A 123 3.49 12.88 15.25
CA ILE A 123 3.22 13.88 16.29
C ILE A 123 3.81 13.38 17.60
N CYS A 124 4.87 14.02 18.07
CA CYS A 124 5.47 13.72 19.36
C CYS A 124 4.65 14.41 20.47
N GLN A 125 4.10 13.65 21.40
CA GLN A 125 3.43 14.17 22.61
C GLN A 125 4.10 13.61 23.87
N THR A 126 4.10 14.37 24.96
CA THR A 126 4.73 13.97 26.23
C THR A 126 4.25 12.60 26.72
N ASN A 127 2.97 12.28 26.54
CA ASN A 127 2.40 10.99 26.94
C ASN A 127 2.46 9.90 25.85
N ASP A 128 2.74 10.29 24.60
CA ASP A 128 2.81 9.39 23.45
C ASP A 128 3.87 9.89 22.45
N PRO A 129 5.15 9.54 22.65
CA PRO A 129 6.23 10.00 21.77
C PRO A 129 6.13 9.42 20.36
N CYS A 130 5.37 8.34 20.18
CA CYS A 130 5.12 7.73 18.87
C CYS A 130 3.72 8.05 18.33
N GLY A 131 3.11 9.12 18.83
CA GLY A 131 1.83 9.62 18.32
C GLY A 131 1.91 9.96 16.83
N PHE A 132 0.78 9.85 16.15
CA PHE A 132 0.66 10.22 14.74
C PHE A 132 -0.76 10.66 14.42
N GLN A 133 -0.87 11.45 13.37
CA GLN A 133 -2.14 11.89 12.80
C GLN A 133 -2.22 11.49 11.34
N CYS A 134 -3.44 11.11 10.94
CA CYS A 134 -3.74 10.80 9.55
C CYS A 134 -4.24 12.08 8.87
N PRO A 135 -3.56 12.58 7.83
CA PRO A 135 -4.05 13.71 7.06
C PRO A 135 -5.28 13.30 6.25
N PHE A 136 -6.23 14.21 6.10
CA PHE A 136 -7.39 13.97 5.22
C PHE A 136 -6.92 13.65 3.78
N PRO A 137 -7.49 12.66 3.08
CA PRO A 137 -8.73 11.89 3.37
C PRO A 137 -8.53 10.61 4.19
N LEU A 138 -7.36 10.39 4.77
CA LEU A 138 -7.12 9.27 5.68
C LEU A 138 -7.72 9.56 7.05
N LYS A 139 -8.21 8.52 7.73
CA LYS A 139 -8.62 8.54 9.13
C LYS A 139 -7.83 7.51 9.92
N LYS A 140 -7.67 7.75 11.22
CA LYS A 140 -7.05 6.80 12.13
C LYS A 140 -8.02 5.64 12.41
N GLU A 141 -7.57 4.41 12.19
CA GLU A 141 -8.30 3.20 12.53
C GLU A 141 -7.31 2.22 13.17
N GLY A 142 -7.35 2.16 14.51
CA GLY A 142 -6.29 1.51 15.29
C GLY A 142 -4.93 2.19 15.09
N ASP A 143 -3.93 1.40 14.75
CA ASP A 143 -2.54 1.83 14.50
C ASP A 143 -2.26 2.11 13.01
N GLN A 144 -3.31 2.33 12.20
CA GLN A 144 -3.18 2.59 10.77
C GLN A 144 -3.94 3.83 10.32
N CYS A 145 -3.47 4.43 9.23
CA CYS A 145 -4.19 5.45 8.49
C CYS A 145 -4.89 4.79 7.30
N VAL A 146 -6.22 4.79 7.31
CA VAL A 146 -7.05 4.15 6.28
C VAL A 146 -7.93 5.18 5.58
N CYS A 147 -8.31 4.91 4.33
CA CYS A 147 -9.22 5.79 3.61
C CYS A 147 -10.59 5.88 4.29
N ALA A 148 -10.99 7.08 4.68
CA ALA A 148 -12.34 7.31 5.16
C ALA A 148 -13.34 7.21 4.00
N PRO A 149 -14.53 6.59 4.17
CA PRO A 149 -15.61 6.73 3.20
C PRO A 149 -15.96 8.20 2.95
N PRO A 150 -16.27 8.63 1.71
CA PRO A 150 -16.45 7.84 0.48
C PRO A 150 -15.16 7.60 -0.34
N TYR A 151 -13.99 7.92 0.22
CA TYR A 151 -12.71 7.73 -0.45
C TYR A 151 -12.32 6.25 -0.48
N SER A 152 -11.48 5.86 -1.44
CA SER A 152 -10.94 4.50 -1.56
C SER A 152 -9.46 4.58 -1.85
N GLU A 153 -8.71 3.52 -1.51
CA GLU A 153 -7.30 3.44 -1.87
C GLU A 153 -7.15 2.87 -3.28
N CYS A 154 -6.30 3.50 -4.09
CA CYS A 154 -5.96 3.04 -5.43
C CYS A 154 -4.47 3.23 -5.67
N ASN A 155 -3.74 2.14 -5.89
CA ASN A 155 -2.28 2.15 -6.11
C ASN A 155 -1.54 2.96 -5.01
N GLY A 156 -1.84 2.70 -3.74
CA GLY A 156 -1.23 3.38 -2.59
C GLY A 156 -1.69 4.83 -2.37
N LYS A 157 -2.67 5.32 -3.16
CA LYS A 157 -3.21 6.67 -3.02
C LYS A 157 -4.65 6.65 -2.57
N CYS A 158 -4.92 7.35 -1.48
CA CYS A 158 -6.28 7.59 -1.02
C CYS A 158 -6.96 8.71 -1.81
N GLY A 159 -8.13 8.46 -2.39
CA GLY A 159 -8.82 9.45 -3.21
C GLY A 159 -10.24 9.06 -3.60
N LEU A 160 -10.93 9.98 -4.28
CA LEU A 160 -12.25 9.72 -4.83
C LEU A 160 -12.09 9.15 -6.24
N PHE A 161 -12.49 7.90 -6.44
CA PHE A 161 -12.36 7.20 -7.72
C PHE A 161 -13.74 6.82 -8.26
N PRO A 162 -14.51 7.78 -8.82
CA PRO A 162 -15.89 7.54 -9.27
C PRO A 162 -15.99 6.50 -10.41
N LYS A 163 -14.91 6.30 -11.17
CA LYS A 163 -14.81 5.27 -12.21
C LYS A 163 -14.13 3.98 -11.73
N GLY A 164 -13.86 3.87 -10.43
CA GLY A 164 -13.08 2.80 -9.81
C GLY A 164 -11.57 2.97 -9.96
N CYS A 165 -10.81 2.20 -9.19
CA CYS A 165 -9.37 2.07 -9.37
C CYS A 165 -9.08 1.15 -10.55
N GLY A 166 -8.52 1.67 -11.64
CA GLY A 166 -8.27 0.92 -12.87
C GLY A 166 -7.24 -0.21 -12.77
N SER A 167 -6.73 -0.53 -11.58
CA SER A 167 -5.60 -1.44 -11.39
C SER A 167 -5.76 -2.46 -10.27
N SER A 168 -6.92 -2.53 -9.60
CA SER A 168 -7.08 -3.49 -8.51
C SER A 168 -8.52 -4.01 -8.46
N SER A 169 -8.65 -5.31 -8.73
CA SER A 169 -9.79 -6.15 -8.40
C SER A 169 -9.97 -6.27 -6.89
N VAL A 170 -10.18 -5.13 -6.19
CA VAL A 170 -10.80 -5.15 -4.88
C VAL A 170 -12.27 -5.46 -5.14
N PRO A 171 -12.83 -6.55 -4.61
CA PRO A 171 -14.24 -6.85 -4.80
C PRO A 171 -15.02 -5.65 -4.26
N ARG A 172 -15.72 -4.95 -5.15
CA ARG A 172 -16.68 -3.91 -4.79
C ARG A 172 -17.51 -4.45 -3.63
N SER A 173 -17.60 -3.69 -2.55
CA SER A 173 -18.44 -4.07 -1.42
C SER A 173 -19.82 -4.47 -1.97
N LYS A 174 -20.39 -5.57 -1.47
CA LYS A 174 -21.63 -6.20 -1.97
C LYS A 174 -22.80 -5.21 -2.21
N ARG A 175 -22.76 -4.01 -1.63
CA ARG A 175 -23.73 -2.92 -1.86
C ARG A 175 -23.75 -2.40 -3.30
N ASP A 176 -22.61 -2.32 -3.98
CA ASP A 176 -22.57 -1.74 -5.34
C ASP A 176 -23.01 -2.73 -6.42
N LEU A 177 -22.84 -4.03 -6.18
CA LEU A 177 -23.24 -5.04 -7.15
C LEU A 177 -24.77 -5.17 -7.24
N LYS A 178 -25.47 -5.08 -6.10
CA LYS A 178 -26.94 -5.01 -6.06
C LYS A 178 -27.44 -3.80 -6.86
N MET A 179 -26.82 -2.64 -6.68
CA MET A 179 -27.18 -1.40 -7.39
C MET A 179 -26.94 -1.52 -8.91
N LEU A 180 -25.84 -2.16 -9.34
CA LEU A 180 -25.51 -2.36 -10.75
C LEU A 180 -26.40 -3.41 -11.44
N LEU A 181 -26.82 -4.45 -10.73
CA LEU A 181 -27.78 -5.45 -11.23
C LEU A 181 -29.18 -4.82 -11.39
N SER A 182 -29.63 -4.03 -10.41
CA SER A 182 -30.90 -3.30 -10.48
C SER A 182 -30.93 -2.28 -11.63
N ALA A 183 -29.82 -1.58 -11.92
CA ALA A 183 -29.76 -0.59 -12.99
C ALA A 183 -29.84 -1.19 -14.41
N ARG A 184 -29.73 -2.51 -14.55
CA ARG A 184 -29.73 -3.22 -15.85
C ARG A 184 -30.93 -4.14 -16.05
N GLY A 185 -31.90 -4.13 -15.14
CA GLY A 185 -33.07 -5.01 -15.17
C GLY A 185 -32.70 -6.50 -15.02
N GLY A 186 -31.54 -6.80 -14.43
CA GLY A 186 -31.15 -8.17 -14.12
C GLY A 186 -31.71 -8.62 -12.77
N PRO A 187 -31.72 -9.94 -12.49
CA PRO A 187 -32.17 -10.46 -11.21
C PRO A 187 -31.35 -9.86 -10.06
N THR A 188 -32.06 -9.42 -9.03
CA THR A 188 -31.53 -8.76 -7.83
C THR A 188 -31.50 -9.69 -6.63
N THR A 189 -32.23 -10.80 -6.70
CA THR A 189 -32.29 -11.85 -5.68
C THR A 189 -31.80 -13.19 -6.25
N LEU A 190 -31.39 -14.09 -5.35
CA LEU A 190 -31.00 -15.45 -5.74
C LEU A 190 -32.16 -16.19 -6.40
N GLU A 191 -33.39 -16.00 -5.91
CA GLU A 191 -34.60 -16.62 -6.42
C GLU A 191 -34.89 -16.21 -7.87
N GLU A 192 -34.77 -14.92 -8.17
CA GLU A 192 -34.91 -14.40 -9.53
C GLU A 192 -33.81 -14.95 -10.46
N ALA A 193 -32.57 -15.04 -9.96
CA ALA A 193 -31.47 -15.60 -10.74
C ALA A 193 -31.67 -17.11 -10.98
N LEU A 194 -32.11 -17.87 -9.98
CA LEU A 194 -32.43 -19.29 -10.11
C LEU A 194 -33.56 -19.54 -11.11
N ALA A 195 -34.55 -18.65 -11.18
CA ALA A 195 -35.62 -18.74 -12.16
C ALA A 195 -35.14 -18.62 -13.62
N THR A 196 -33.94 -18.05 -13.84
CA THR A 196 -33.32 -17.99 -15.18
C THR A 196 -32.50 -19.24 -15.53
N CYS A 197 -32.13 -20.06 -14.54
CA CYS A 197 -31.34 -21.26 -14.74
C CYS A 197 -32.20 -22.46 -15.14
N LYS A 198 -31.61 -23.41 -15.86
CA LYS A 198 -32.31 -24.66 -16.20
C LYS A 198 -32.38 -25.57 -14.97
N THR A 199 -33.33 -26.51 -15.00
CA THR A 199 -33.45 -27.53 -13.95
C THR A 199 -32.13 -28.30 -13.78
N GLY A 200 -31.58 -28.28 -12.56
CA GLY A 200 -30.31 -28.93 -12.23
C GLY A 200 -29.06 -28.06 -12.38
N GLU A 201 -29.22 -26.77 -12.71
CA GLU A 201 -28.15 -25.77 -12.64
C GLU A 201 -28.23 -24.99 -11.32
N SER A 202 -27.11 -24.38 -10.95
CA SER A 202 -26.98 -23.51 -9.78
C SER A 202 -26.39 -22.17 -10.22
N VAL A 203 -26.78 -21.09 -9.54
CA VAL A 203 -26.22 -19.76 -9.79
C VAL A 203 -24.81 -19.70 -9.18
N CYS A 204 -23.81 -19.49 -10.02
CA CYS A 204 -22.41 -19.34 -9.63
C CYS A 204 -21.88 -17.96 -10.02
N GLY A 205 -20.85 -17.48 -9.32
CA GLY A 205 -20.20 -16.23 -9.67
C GLY A 205 -19.41 -16.37 -10.96
N SER A 206 -19.34 -15.29 -11.75
CA SER A 206 -18.57 -15.26 -12.99
C SER A 206 -17.75 -13.98 -13.09
N ASN A 207 -16.59 -14.05 -13.74
CA ASN A 207 -15.78 -12.87 -14.05
C ASN A 207 -16.33 -12.09 -15.26
N ALA A 208 -17.26 -12.68 -16.02
CA ALA A 208 -17.96 -12.01 -17.11
C ALA A 208 -19.18 -11.23 -16.60
N LYS A 209 -19.62 -10.20 -17.34
CA LYS A 209 -20.90 -9.52 -17.06
C LYS A 209 -22.05 -10.47 -17.44
N PRO A 210 -23.06 -10.72 -16.57
CA PRO A 210 -23.51 -9.89 -15.44
C PRO A 210 -22.87 -10.14 -14.06
N GLY A 211 -21.82 -10.94 -13.95
CA GLY A 211 -21.13 -11.26 -12.69
C GLY A 211 -21.57 -12.59 -12.07
N TRP A 212 -22.44 -13.31 -12.77
CA TRP A 212 -22.93 -14.63 -12.40
C TRP A 212 -23.34 -15.41 -13.66
N GLU A 213 -23.39 -16.72 -13.55
CA GLU A 213 -23.83 -17.63 -14.61
C GLU A 213 -24.47 -18.91 -14.03
N CYS A 214 -25.28 -19.61 -14.83
CA CYS A 214 -25.90 -20.86 -14.43
C CYS A 214 -24.98 -22.03 -14.75
N ILE A 215 -24.52 -22.75 -13.73
CA ILE A 215 -23.58 -23.87 -13.86
C ILE A 215 -24.21 -25.13 -13.28
N ASN A 216 -24.13 -26.24 -14.02
CA ASN A 216 -24.45 -27.55 -13.48
C ASN A 216 -23.27 -28.06 -12.63
N THR A 217 -23.31 -27.78 -11.33
CA THR A 217 -22.26 -28.14 -10.37
C THR A 217 -22.09 -29.66 -10.15
N GLN A 218 -22.91 -30.48 -10.81
CA GLN A 218 -22.80 -31.95 -10.76
C GLN A 218 -22.10 -32.54 -11.98
N LYS A 219 -21.93 -31.75 -13.03
CA LYS A 219 -21.30 -32.19 -14.29
C LYS A 219 -20.13 -31.32 -14.70
N ASN A 220 -20.11 -30.07 -14.28
CA ASN A 220 -19.06 -29.14 -14.62
C ASN A 220 -17.82 -29.41 -13.75
N LEU A 221 -16.72 -29.76 -14.42
CA LEU A 221 -15.45 -30.09 -13.78
C LEU A 221 -14.84 -28.90 -13.01
N GLU A 222 -15.10 -27.66 -13.44
CA GLU A 222 -14.58 -26.45 -12.80
C GLU A 222 -15.41 -26.01 -11.59
N SER A 223 -16.50 -26.71 -11.28
CA SER A 223 -17.41 -26.36 -10.17
C SER A 223 -18.11 -27.62 -9.64
N CYS A 224 -17.34 -28.70 -9.44
CA CYS A 224 -17.90 -29.93 -8.89
C CYS A 224 -18.33 -29.70 -7.45
N GLY A 225 -19.59 -30.02 -7.14
CA GLY A 225 -20.13 -29.99 -5.78
C GLY A 225 -20.57 -28.63 -5.24
N GLY A 226 -20.30 -27.56 -5.98
CA GLY A 226 -20.54 -26.19 -5.56
C GLY A 226 -19.93 -25.22 -6.55
N CYS A 227 -20.11 -23.93 -6.34
CA CYS A 227 -19.53 -22.94 -7.24
C CYS A 227 -18.08 -22.69 -6.88
N ALA A 228 -17.15 -22.81 -7.85
CA ALA A 228 -15.75 -22.44 -7.60
C ALA A 228 -15.60 -20.94 -7.28
N VAL A 229 -16.44 -20.11 -7.91
CA VAL A 229 -16.60 -18.69 -7.54
C VAL A 229 -17.98 -18.52 -6.91
N PRO A 230 -18.08 -18.06 -5.66
CA PRO A 230 -19.37 -17.89 -4.99
C PRO A 230 -20.23 -16.87 -5.73
N ASN A 231 -21.53 -17.13 -5.79
CA ASN A 231 -22.46 -16.21 -6.41
C ASN A 231 -22.58 -14.90 -5.61
N PRO A 232 -23.00 -13.80 -6.27
CA PRO A 232 -23.05 -12.50 -5.63
C PRO A 232 -24.22 -12.29 -4.67
N PHE A 233 -25.22 -13.18 -4.69
CA PHE A 233 -26.46 -13.03 -3.96
C PHE A 233 -26.35 -13.59 -2.53
N GLU A 234 -25.76 -14.77 -2.38
CA GLU A 234 -25.59 -15.47 -1.09
C GLU A 234 -24.29 -16.26 -1.03
N SER A 235 -23.81 -16.55 0.18
CA SER A 235 -22.66 -17.43 0.40
C SER A 235 -23.05 -18.88 0.16
N ALA A 236 -22.65 -19.44 -0.99
CA ALA A 236 -22.77 -20.87 -1.28
C ALA A 236 -21.53 -21.65 -0.79
N ALA A 237 -21.70 -22.96 -0.60
CA ALA A 237 -20.57 -23.85 -0.33
C ALA A 237 -19.59 -23.84 -1.52
N PRO A 238 -18.28 -23.72 -1.28
CA PRO A 238 -17.29 -23.67 -2.35
C PRO A 238 -17.22 -24.99 -3.10
N GLY A 239 -17.18 -24.91 -4.43
CA GLY A 239 -16.95 -26.05 -5.31
C GLY A 239 -15.47 -26.39 -5.46
N VAL A 240 -15.19 -27.55 -6.06
CA VAL A 240 -13.84 -28.00 -6.40
C VAL A 240 -13.67 -27.99 -7.92
N ASP A 241 -12.54 -27.45 -8.39
CA ASP A 241 -12.13 -27.52 -9.79
C ASP A 241 -11.30 -28.79 -10.05
N CYS A 242 -11.98 -29.82 -10.54
CA CYS A 242 -11.40 -31.10 -10.91
C CYS A 242 -10.59 -31.06 -12.21
N ALA A 243 -10.71 -30.00 -13.02
CA ALA A 243 -9.92 -29.87 -14.25
C ALA A 243 -8.44 -29.55 -13.94
N THR A 244 -8.13 -29.14 -12.71
CA THR A 244 -6.76 -28.80 -12.27
C THR A 244 -5.90 -30.01 -11.91
N ILE A 245 -6.49 -31.22 -11.79
CA ILE A 245 -5.76 -32.44 -11.43
C ILE A 245 -4.88 -32.86 -12.62
N ARG A 246 -3.58 -32.91 -12.39
CA ARG A 246 -2.59 -33.34 -13.40
C ARG A 246 -2.40 -34.86 -13.37
N ASP A 247 -1.94 -35.40 -14.48
CA ASP A 247 -1.52 -36.82 -14.62
C ASP A 247 -2.64 -37.86 -14.42
N VAL A 248 -3.88 -37.50 -14.77
CA VAL A 248 -5.04 -38.39 -14.75
C VAL A 248 -5.66 -38.52 -16.14
N SER A 249 -6.09 -39.73 -16.52
CA SER A 249 -6.66 -40.01 -17.85
C SER A 249 -8.09 -39.49 -18.02
N SER A 250 -8.83 -39.30 -16.93
CA SER A 250 -10.17 -38.73 -16.91
C SER A 250 -10.57 -38.30 -15.50
N VAL A 251 -11.30 -37.19 -15.38
CA VAL A 251 -11.89 -36.70 -14.12
C VAL A 251 -13.41 -36.59 -14.27
N GLN A 252 -14.14 -36.88 -13.19
CA GLN A 252 -15.61 -36.76 -13.15
C GLN A 252 -16.06 -36.25 -11.78
N CYS A 253 -17.10 -35.42 -11.76
CA CYS A 253 -17.72 -35.04 -10.49
C CYS A 253 -18.49 -36.24 -9.91
N THR A 254 -18.19 -36.63 -8.67
CA THR A 254 -18.98 -37.62 -7.93
C THR A 254 -19.92 -36.95 -6.92
N ARG A 255 -21.12 -37.51 -6.72
CA ARG A 255 -22.12 -36.94 -5.78
C ARG A 255 -21.77 -37.30 -4.32
N ALA A 256 -21.73 -36.26 -3.49
CA ALA A 256 -21.80 -36.19 -2.02
C ALA A 256 -20.99 -37.23 -1.18
N PRO A 257 -19.97 -36.77 -0.42
CA PRO A 257 -19.36 -35.43 -0.47
C PRO A 257 -18.74 -35.23 -1.86
N ALA A 258 -18.87 -34.02 -2.40
CA ALA A 258 -18.38 -33.75 -3.75
C ALA A 258 -16.87 -33.95 -3.83
N ARG A 259 -16.46 -34.80 -4.78
CA ARG A 259 -15.06 -35.15 -5.02
C ARG A 259 -14.81 -35.27 -6.52
N CYS A 260 -13.59 -34.93 -6.87
CA CYS A 260 -12.88 -35.49 -8.00
C CYS A 260 -12.33 -36.87 -7.56
#